data_AF-A0A7S4C5X4-F1
#
_entry.id   AF-A0A7S4C5X4-F1
#
_cell.length_a   1.000
_cell.length_b   1.000
_cell.length_c   1.000
_cell.angle_alpha   90.00
_cell.angle_beta   90.00
_cell.angle_gamma   90.00
#
_symmetry.space_group_name_H-M   'P 1'
#
loop_
_entity.id
_entity.type
_entity.pdbx_description
1 polymer ?
#
loop_
_entity_poly.entity_id
_entity_poly.type
_entity_poly.pdbx_seq_one_letter_code
_entity_poly.pdbx_strand_id
1 'polypeptide(L)'
;GGDTESGGGVHRGRGGDMMSETESWHRALRLRPANAGQVVDVFVNYFILDIANIVKAGEQTFQIDFYLDMHWRDPRLSDFDADDVHWPSVWSPKVELTNAVV
;
A
#
# COMPACT_ATOMS: atom_id res chain seq x y z
N GLY A 1 -47.65 21.69 36.88
CA GLY A 1 -48.15 22.06 35.55
C GLY A 1 -46.97 22.53 34.72
N GLY A 2 -46.86 22.04 33.48
CA GLY A 2 -45.79 22.35 32.53
C GLY A 2 -44.69 21.29 32.57
N ASP A 3 -44.92 20.08 32.08
CA ASP A 3 -45.02 19.62 30.68
C ASP A 3 -43.66 19.19 30.11
N THR A 4 -43.59 17.87 29.94
CA THR A 4 -42.58 17.07 29.26
C THR A 4 -42.66 17.25 27.75
N GLU A 5 -41.54 17.53 27.09
CA GLU A 5 -41.34 17.17 25.69
C GLU A 5 -40.05 16.35 25.52
N SER A 6 -40.26 15.03 25.44
CA SER A 6 -39.29 14.06 24.94
C SER A 6 -39.17 14.22 23.43
N GLY A 7 -38.12 14.90 22.98
CA GLY A 7 -37.68 14.90 21.59
C GLY A 7 -36.89 13.63 21.27
N GLY A 8 -37.59 12.53 20.99
CA GLY A 8 -37.00 11.31 20.46
C GLY A 8 -36.47 11.53 19.04
N GLY A 9 -35.16 11.76 18.92
CA GLY A 9 -34.45 11.77 17.65
C GLY A 9 -34.27 10.35 17.12
N VAL A 10 -35.23 9.88 16.33
CA VAL A 10 -35.14 8.62 15.59
C VAL A 10 -34.09 8.78 14.49
N HIS A 11 -32.86 8.32 14.71
CA HIS A 11 -31.90 8.11 13.63
C HIS A 11 -32.30 6.86 12.83
N ARG A 12 -33.26 7.01 11.92
CA ARG A 12 -33.53 6.07 10.83
C ARG A 12 -32.91 6.60 9.54
N GLY A 13 -31.89 5.89 9.07
CA GLY A 13 -31.59 5.76 7.64
C GLY A 13 -30.34 6.48 7.14
N ARG A 14 -29.29 5.70 6.86
CA ARG A 14 -28.54 5.78 5.59
C ARG A 14 -27.57 4.60 5.42
N GLY A 15 -28.10 3.48 4.93
CA GLY A 15 -27.28 2.39 4.39
C GLY A 15 -26.67 2.69 3.01
N GLY A 16 -26.73 3.95 2.55
CA GLY A 16 -26.23 4.39 1.24
C GLY A 16 -24.88 5.12 1.29
N ASP A 17 -24.45 5.64 2.44
CA ASP A 17 -23.17 6.36 2.55
C ASP A 17 -21.97 5.41 2.76
N MET A 18 -22.22 4.21 3.30
CA MET A 18 -21.15 3.27 3.67
C MET A 18 -20.38 2.72 2.45
N MET A 19 -21.05 2.53 1.30
CA MET A 19 -20.37 2.10 0.07
C MET A 19 -19.49 3.21 -0.54
N SER A 20 -19.96 4.46 -0.49
CA SER A 20 -19.20 5.62 -0.97
C SER A 20 -17.93 5.85 -0.14
N GLU A 21 -18.05 5.72 1.19
CA GLU A 21 -16.92 5.84 2.11
C GLU A 21 -15.89 4.72 1.89
N THR A 22 -16.36 3.47 1.75
CA THR A 22 -15.48 2.31 1.50
C THR A 22 -14.71 2.47 0.19
N GLU A 23 -15.37 2.88 -0.90
CA GLU A 23 -14.70 3.14 -2.18
C GLU A 23 -13.70 4.31 -2.09
N SER A 24 -14.06 5.37 -1.35
CA SER A 24 -13.17 6.52 -1.13
C SER A 24 -11.90 6.13 -0.38
N TRP A 25 -12.02 5.24 0.60
CA TRP A 25 -10.91 4.74 1.40
C TRP A 25 -9.99 3.85 0.55
N HIS A 26 -10.56 2.90 -0.21
CA HIS A 26 -9.77 2.09 -1.15
C HIS A 26 -9.05 2.93 -2.20
N ARG A 27 -9.67 4.02 -2.67
CA ARG A 27 -9.00 4.97 -3.58
C ARG A 27 -7.85 5.69 -2.90
N ALA A 28 -8.02 6.11 -1.65
CA ALA A 28 -6.97 6.77 -0.88
C ALA A 28 -5.77 5.85 -0.67
N LEU A 29 -5.98 4.56 -0.39
CA LEU A 29 -4.90 3.59 -0.18
C LEU A 29 -3.97 3.43 -1.39
N ARG A 30 -4.44 3.66 -2.61
CA ARG A 30 -3.61 3.63 -3.83
C ARG A 30 -2.65 4.80 -3.94
N LEU A 31 -2.81 5.84 -3.13
CA LEU A 31 -1.92 6.98 -3.05
C LEU A 31 -0.78 6.71 -2.07
N ARG A 32 0.38 7.32 -2.33
CA ARG A 32 1.56 7.24 -1.46
C ARG A 32 1.20 7.59 0.01
N PRO A 33 1.64 6.79 1.00
CA PRO A 33 1.37 7.02 2.41
C PRO A 33 2.21 8.17 2.96
N ALA A 34 1.85 9.39 2.60
CA ALA A 34 2.41 10.59 3.16
C ALA A 34 1.41 11.73 2.97
N ASN A 35 1.25 12.56 3.99
CA ASN A 35 0.67 13.88 3.78
C ASN A 35 1.53 14.62 2.74
N ALA A 36 0.89 15.39 1.86
CA ALA A 36 1.56 16.11 0.78
C ALA A 36 2.84 16.82 1.29
N GLY A 37 4.01 16.27 0.92
CA GLY A 37 5.32 16.82 1.29
C GLY A 37 6.24 15.90 2.10
N GLN A 38 5.74 14.84 2.74
CA GLN A 38 6.62 13.91 3.46
C GLN A 38 7.17 12.80 2.54
N VAL A 39 8.43 12.45 2.77
CA VAL A 39 9.11 11.31 2.14
C VAL A 39 8.63 10.02 2.81
N VAL A 40 8.45 8.96 2.02
CA VAL A 40 8.20 7.63 2.55
C VAL A 40 9.53 6.92 2.64
N ASP A 41 9.95 6.58 3.86
CA ASP A 41 11.12 5.75 4.08
C ASP A 41 10.78 4.30 3.70
N VAL A 42 11.55 3.75 2.77
CA VAL A 42 11.43 2.37 2.30
C VAL A 42 12.73 1.66 2.62
N PHE A 43 12.67 0.66 3.49
CA PHE A 43 13.79 -0.23 3.76
C PHE A 43 13.76 -1.37 2.73
N VAL A 44 14.88 -1.55 2.04
CA VAL A 44 15.01 -2.54 0.95
C VAL A 44 16.06 -3.56 1.36
N ASN A 45 15.69 -4.83 1.27
CA ASN A 45 16.58 -5.97 1.47
C ASN A 45 16.51 -6.90 0.25
N TYR A 46 17.61 -7.58 -0.03
CA TYR A 46 17.69 -8.53 -1.13
C TYR A 46 18.39 -9.81 -0.68
N PHE A 47 17.88 -10.94 -1.14
CA PHE A 47 18.49 -12.24 -0.92
C PHE A 47 18.84 -12.86 -2.27
N ILE A 48 20.13 -12.95 -2.55
CA ILE A 48 20.65 -13.48 -3.81
C ILE A 48 20.55 -15.01 -3.77
N LEU A 49 19.90 -15.59 -4.79
CA LEU A 49 19.76 -17.02 -4.98
C LEU A 49 20.88 -17.57 -5.85
N ASP A 50 21.12 -16.92 -6.98
CA ASP A 50 22.13 -17.34 -7.95
C ASP A 50 22.67 -16.16 -8.77
N ILE A 51 23.91 -16.31 -9.23
CA ILE A 51 24.56 -15.42 -10.20
C ILE A 51 25.14 -16.29 -11.31
N ALA A 52 24.58 -16.18 -12.50
CA ALA A 52 24.88 -17.06 -13.63
C ALA A 52 25.17 -16.26 -14.92
N ASN A 53 25.56 -17.00 -15.96
CA ASN A 53 25.67 -16.50 -17.34
C ASN A 53 26.49 -15.21 -17.48
N ILE A 54 27.65 -15.15 -16.81
CA ILE A 54 28.56 -13.99 -16.88
C ILE A 54 29.22 -13.95 -18.28
N VAL A 55 28.73 -13.07 -19.15
CA VAL A 55 29.23 -12.93 -20.53
C VAL A 55 30.40 -11.94 -20.56
N LYS A 56 31.63 -12.47 -20.70
CA LYS A 56 32.87 -11.67 -20.63
C LYS A 56 33.22 -10.92 -21.93
N ALA A 57 32.67 -11.30 -23.08
CA ALA A 57 33.01 -10.71 -24.38
C ALA A 57 31.80 -10.00 -25.00
N GLY A 58 31.95 -8.72 -25.35
CA GLY A 58 30.96 -7.94 -26.10
C GLY A 58 29.84 -7.33 -25.25
N GLU A 59 29.11 -8.15 -24.48
CA GLU A 59 27.83 -7.73 -23.87
C GLU A 59 27.96 -7.27 -22.41
N GLN A 60 28.96 -7.76 -21.66
CA GLN A 60 29.20 -7.40 -20.25
C GLN A 60 27.96 -7.58 -19.34
N THR A 61 27.17 -8.61 -19.62
CA THR A 61 25.95 -8.95 -18.87
C THR A 61 26.16 -10.15 -17.94
N PHE A 62 25.28 -10.26 -16.95
CA PHE A 62 25.12 -11.45 -16.12
C PHE A 62 23.64 -11.61 -15.78
N GLN A 63 23.25 -12.83 -15.41
CA GLN A 63 21.93 -13.12 -14.88
C GLN A 63 22.01 -13.20 -13.36
N ILE A 64 21.01 -12.64 -12.67
CA ILE A 64 20.87 -12.72 -11.23
C ILE A 64 19.44 -13.13 -10.88
N ASP A 65 19.33 -14.12 -10.00
CA ASP A 65 18.07 -14.53 -9.41
C ASP A 65 18.09 -14.13 -7.93
N PHE A 66 17.06 -13.42 -7.47
CA PHE A 66 17.00 -12.91 -6.09
C PHE A 66 15.57 -12.73 -5.60
N TYR A 67 15.39 -12.78 -4.29
CA TYR A 67 14.20 -12.24 -3.64
C TYR A 67 14.42 -10.78 -3.28
N LEU A 68 13.43 -9.95 -3.58
CA LEU A 68 13.37 -8.55 -3.17
C LEU A 68 12.35 -8.41 -2.05
N ASP A 69 12.80 -7.88 -0.92
CA ASP A 69 11.97 -7.61 0.25
C ASP A 69 11.96 -6.11 0.54
N MET A 70 10.77 -5.55 0.74
CA MET A 70 10.57 -4.11 0.91
C MET A 70 9.65 -3.85 2.09
N HIS A 71 10.10 -2.99 3.01
CA HIS A 71 9.37 -2.58 4.19
C HIS A 71 9.13 -1.08 4.16
N TRP A 72 7.88 -0.66 4.32
CA TRP A 72 7.52 0.75 4.48
C TRP A 72 6.40 0.88 5.51
N ARG A 73 6.26 2.08 6.07
CA ARG A 73 5.18 2.37 7.03
C ARG A 73 4.02 3.05 6.32
N ASP A 74 2.82 2.48 6.42
CA ASP A 74 1.57 3.13 6.05
C ASP A 74 0.69 3.32 7.30
N PRO A 75 0.61 4.54 7.87
CA PRO A 75 -0.20 4.79 9.06
C PRO A 75 -1.69 4.53 8.87
N ARG A 76 -2.19 4.47 7.62
CA ARG A 76 -3.61 4.23 7.33
C ARG A 76 -4.01 2.76 7.56
N LEU A 77 -3.02 1.88 7.72
CA LEU A 77 -3.20 0.45 7.94
C LEU A 77 -2.93 0.04 9.39
N SER A 78 -2.74 0.98 10.33
CA SER A 78 -2.32 0.67 11.71
C SER A 78 -3.29 -0.20 12.50
N ASP A 79 -4.57 -0.17 12.13
CA ASP A 79 -5.66 -0.82 12.85
C ASP A 79 -6.13 -2.11 12.15
N PHE A 80 -5.40 -2.55 11.13
CA PHE A 80 -5.72 -3.74 10.35
C PHE A 80 -4.65 -4.81 10.55
N ASP A 81 -5.09 -6.05 10.74
CA ASP A 81 -4.21 -7.20 10.64
C ASP A 81 -3.85 -7.45 9.16
N ALA A 82 -2.66 -7.98 8.92
CA ALA A 82 -2.13 -8.19 7.56
C ALA A 82 -3.05 -9.07 6.69
N ASP A 83 -3.75 -10.02 7.30
CA ASP A 83 -4.66 -10.94 6.63
C ASP A 83 -5.99 -10.27 6.20
N ASP A 84 -6.35 -9.14 6.82
CA ASP A 84 -7.57 -8.38 6.52
C ASP A 84 -7.34 -7.31 5.44
N VAL A 85 -6.06 -7.05 5.09
CA VAL A 85 -5.70 -6.04 4.09
C VAL A 85 -5.79 -6.61 2.68
N HIS A 86 -6.61 -5.97 1.84
CA HIS A 86 -6.61 -6.26 0.41
C HIS A 86 -5.40 -5.61 -0.28
N TRP A 87 -4.25 -6.28 -0.19
CA TRP A 87 -2.94 -5.81 -0.66
C TRP A 87 -2.90 -5.19 -2.08
N PRO A 88 -3.63 -5.71 -3.10
CA PRO A 88 -3.64 -5.09 -4.44
C PRO A 88 -4.19 -3.66 -4.49
N SER A 89 -4.90 -3.22 -3.44
CA SER A 89 -5.42 -1.85 -3.34
C SER A 89 -4.54 -0.91 -2.51
N VAL A 90 -3.47 -1.43 -1.91
CA VAL A 90 -2.50 -0.66 -1.14
C VAL A 90 -1.43 -0.14 -2.09
N TRP A 91 -1.01 1.11 -1.91
CA TRP A 91 0.15 1.65 -2.60
C TRP A 91 1.40 0.84 -2.27
N SER A 92 2.16 0.49 -3.29
CA SER A 92 3.49 -0.10 -3.15
C SER A 92 4.56 0.79 -3.80
N PRO A 93 5.79 0.82 -3.27
CA PRO A 93 6.91 1.46 -3.95
C PRO A 93 7.10 0.86 -5.36
N LYS A 94 7.38 1.72 -6.34
CA LYS A 94 7.81 1.26 -7.67
C LYS A 94 9.30 0.97 -7.63
N VAL A 95 9.70 -0.16 -8.20
CA VAL A 95 11.09 -0.57 -8.30
C VAL A 95 11.48 -0.64 -9.77
N GLU A 96 12.64 -0.07 -10.08
CA GLU A 96 13.25 -0.12 -11.39
C GLU A 96 14.70 -0.58 -11.22
N LEU A 97 15.11 -1.58 -12.00
CA LEU A 97 16.49 -2.03 -12.06
C LEU A 97 17.17 -1.31 -13.24
N THR A 98 17.82 -0.17 -12.96
CA THR A 98 18.32 0.76 -14.00
C THR A 98 19.28 0.12 -15.01
N ASN A 99 20.01 -0.91 -14.61
CA ASN A 99 20.98 -1.60 -15.47
C ASN A 99 20.49 -2.97 -15.93
N ALA A 100 19.22 -3.32 -15.69
CA ALA A 100 18.65 -4.54 -16.20
C ALA A 100 18.34 -4.37 -17.69
N VAL A 101 18.74 -5.36 -18.48
CA VAL A 101 18.26 -5.53 -19.85
C VAL A 101 17.02 -6.42 -19.75
N VAL A 102 15.85 -5.87 -20.10
CA VAL A 102 14.54 -6.55 -20.03
C VAL A 102 14.17 -7.15 -21.37
#